data_AF-A0A7C3FG21-F1
#
_entry.id   AF-A0A7C3FG21-F1
#
_cell.length_a   1.000
_cell.length_b   1.000
_cell.length_c   1.000
_cell.angle_alpha   90.00
_cell.angle_beta   90.00
_cell.angle_gamma   90.00
#
_symmetry.space_group_name_H-M   'P 1'
#
loop_
_entity.id
_entity.type
_entity.pdbx_description
1 polymer ?
#
loop_
_entity_poly.entity_id
_entity_poly.type
_entity_poly.pdbx_seq_one_letter_code
_entity_poly.pdbx_strand_id
1 'polypeptide(L)'
;MKRSLGFLILGIVSLVVAGCGPSEQAVAEAATAAALAATNAAQTEIAAYTPTLTPSPTTTPTITPTPTETLTPTPARTQFPCNIAGYVDDITIPDGTEMDPGESFTKTWRLRNNGSCNWTIGYRLVFVGGDQMDGPTISAFTDDWIYPGYEVDVSVDLVAPSEPGTYIGYWKLQNESGMAFGLAPTSGPFYVEIVVVGEAPTATPTPE
;
A
#
# COMPACT_ATOMS: atom_id res chain seq x y z
N MET A 1 1.09 -74.01 -28.26
CA MET A 1 0.57 -74.62 -27.02
C MET A 1 -0.49 -73.65 -26.49
N LYS A 2 -1.78 -73.94 -26.67
CA LYS A 2 -2.67 -74.67 -25.72
C LYS A 2 -2.73 -73.98 -24.35
N ARG A 3 -3.87 -73.64 -23.74
CA ARG A 3 -5.31 -73.66 -24.08
C ARG A 3 -6.07 -73.17 -22.82
N SER A 4 -7.19 -72.46 -23.03
CA SER A 4 -8.44 -72.52 -22.24
C SER A 4 -8.47 -71.93 -20.81
N LEU A 5 -9.28 -70.90 -20.48
CA LEU A 5 -10.75 -70.73 -20.56
C LEU A 5 -11.49 -71.54 -19.48
N GLY A 6 -12.20 -70.80 -18.61
CA GLY A 6 -13.20 -71.30 -17.65
C GLY A 6 -14.26 -70.22 -17.39
N PHE A 7 -15.31 -70.23 -18.22
CA PHE A 7 -16.59 -69.53 -18.06
C PHE A 7 -17.62 -70.48 -17.39
N LEU A 8 -18.48 -69.95 -16.50
CA LEU A 8 -19.89 -70.38 -16.29
C LEU A 8 -20.54 -69.35 -15.33
N ILE A 9 -21.29 -68.33 -15.77
CA ILE A 9 -22.72 -68.23 -16.16
C ILE A 9 -23.74 -68.71 -15.10
N LEU A 10 -24.44 -67.74 -14.49
CA LEU A 10 -25.91 -67.58 -14.38
C LEU A 10 -26.13 -66.20 -13.72
N GLY A 11 -26.73 -65.16 -14.28
CA GLY A 11 -27.91 -65.10 -15.14
C GLY A 11 -29.14 -64.80 -14.27
N ILE A 12 -29.51 -63.52 -14.11
CA ILE A 12 -30.90 -63.02 -14.05
C ILE A 12 -30.89 -61.53 -14.42
N VAL A 13 -31.69 -61.23 -15.44
CA VAL A 13 -32.02 -59.92 -16.01
C VAL A 13 -33.37 -59.50 -15.45
N SER A 14 -33.53 -58.23 -15.05
CA SER A 14 -34.78 -57.45 -15.02
C SER A 14 -34.41 -55.98 -14.71
N LEU A 15 -34.28 -55.11 -15.72
CA LEU A 15 -35.29 -54.26 -16.36
C LEU A 15 -35.71 -52.99 -15.56
N VAL A 16 -34.92 -51.92 -15.77
CA VAL A 16 -35.23 -50.49 -16.03
C VAL A 16 -36.37 -49.79 -15.27
N VAL A 17 -36.08 -48.64 -14.62
CA VAL A 17 -36.73 -47.33 -14.90
C VAL A 17 -35.75 -46.17 -14.62
N ALA A 18 -35.68 -45.23 -15.56
CA ALA A 18 -34.91 -43.99 -15.52
C ALA A 18 -35.50 -42.95 -14.55
N GLY A 19 -34.64 -42.29 -13.76
CA GLY A 19 -35.00 -41.14 -12.93
C GLY A 19 -34.27 -39.89 -13.40
N CYS A 20 -35.02 -38.99 -14.02
CA CYS A 20 -34.59 -37.69 -14.54
C CYS A 20 -34.46 -36.68 -13.38
N GLY A 21 -33.41 -35.86 -13.36
CA GLY A 21 -33.30 -34.71 -12.44
C GLY A 21 -34.22 -33.55 -12.86
N PRO A 22 -34.55 -32.64 -11.94
CA PRO A 22 -34.31 -31.24 -12.21
C PRO A 22 -33.80 -30.39 -11.02
N SER A 23 -33.41 -29.19 -11.42
CA SER A 23 -32.89 -27.97 -10.81
C SER A 23 -33.62 -27.34 -9.60
N GLU A 24 -32.86 -26.52 -8.86
CA GLU A 24 -33.13 -25.13 -8.41
C GLU A 24 -34.60 -24.66 -8.33
N GLN A 25 -35.09 -24.41 -7.09
CA GLN A 25 -36.07 -23.37 -6.66
C GLN A 25 -36.51 -23.66 -5.21
N ALA A 26 -36.26 -22.76 -4.25
CA ALA A 26 -37.13 -21.65 -3.85
C ALA A 26 -38.52 -22.10 -3.35
N VAL A 27 -38.72 -22.02 -2.02
CA VAL A 27 -40.04 -22.05 -1.39
C VAL A 27 -40.23 -20.73 -0.63
N ALA A 28 -40.98 -19.82 -1.25
CA ALA A 28 -41.80 -18.81 -0.58
C ALA A 28 -43.17 -19.50 -0.27
N GLU A 29 -44.09 -19.08 0.61
CA GLU A 29 -44.50 -17.80 1.19
C GLU A 29 -45.28 -18.09 2.49
N ALA A 30 -45.44 -17.09 3.36
CA ALA A 30 -46.70 -16.91 4.11
C ALA A 30 -46.94 -15.42 4.33
N ALA A 31 -47.95 -14.87 3.64
CA ALA A 31 -48.43 -13.51 3.76
C ALA A 31 -49.57 -13.41 4.78
N THR A 32 -49.61 -12.35 5.60
CA THR A 32 -50.88 -11.77 6.08
C THR A 32 -50.70 -10.27 6.30
N ALA A 33 -51.60 -9.49 5.71
CA ALA A 33 -51.64 -8.03 5.70
C ALA A 33 -52.35 -7.46 6.93
N ALA A 34 -51.96 -6.25 7.37
CA ALA A 34 -52.87 -5.25 7.95
C ALA A 34 -52.19 -3.87 8.04
N ALA A 35 -52.78 -2.88 7.37
CA ALA A 35 -52.49 -1.46 7.53
C ALA A 35 -53.40 -0.84 8.60
N LEU A 36 -52.93 0.19 9.31
CA LEU A 36 -53.57 1.52 9.51
C LEU A 36 -53.15 2.21 10.83
N ALA A 37 -52.62 3.42 10.65
CA ALA A 37 -52.83 4.67 11.40
C ALA A 37 -52.96 4.66 12.93
N ALA A 38 -52.07 5.40 13.60
CA ALA A 38 -52.38 6.11 14.84
C ALA A 38 -51.58 7.42 14.94
N THR A 39 -52.27 8.52 14.65
CA THR A 39 -51.94 9.93 14.84
C THR A 39 -51.96 10.29 16.32
N ASN A 40 -51.05 11.15 16.79
CA ASN A 40 -51.18 11.92 18.05
C ASN A 40 -50.17 13.08 18.00
N ALA A 41 -50.43 14.31 18.43
CA ALA A 41 -51.62 15.13 18.58
C ALA A 41 -51.04 16.56 18.70
N ALA A 42 -51.50 17.50 17.87
CA ALA A 42 -51.16 18.90 18.05
C ALA A 42 -51.85 19.44 19.32
N GLN A 43 -51.10 20.12 20.18
CA GLN A 43 -51.68 20.96 21.22
C GLN A 43 -51.31 22.43 20.99
N THR A 44 -52.40 23.18 20.92
CA THR A 44 -52.55 24.63 20.89
C THR A 44 -52.16 25.23 22.23
N GLU A 45 -51.45 26.35 22.23
CA GLU A 45 -51.67 27.38 23.25
C GLU A 45 -51.58 28.77 22.65
N ILE A 46 -52.60 29.57 22.98
CA ILE A 46 -52.92 30.90 22.47
C ILE A 46 -52.71 31.85 23.66
N ALA A 47 -51.89 32.88 23.54
CA ALA A 47 -51.84 33.93 24.54
C ALA A 47 -51.49 35.31 23.95
N ALA A 48 -52.50 36.18 24.01
CA ALA A 48 -52.48 37.64 24.18
C ALA A 48 -51.82 38.52 23.11
N TYR A 49 -52.66 39.05 22.21
CA TYR A 49 -52.41 40.31 21.51
C TYR A 49 -52.72 41.49 22.45
N THR A 50 -51.71 42.31 22.72
CA THR A 50 -51.87 43.65 23.30
C THR A 50 -51.69 44.67 22.18
N PRO A 51 -52.65 45.55 21.86
CA PRO A 51 -52.41 46.64 20.91
C PRO A 51 -51.59 47.74 21.59
N THR A 52 -50.27 47.74 21.35
CA THR A 52 -49.39 48.85 21.74
C THR A 52 -49.33 49.87 20.61
N LEU A 53 -49.62 51.12 20.95
CA LEU A 53 -49.70 52.27 20.04
C LEU A 53 -48.44 52.42 19.17
N THR A 54 -48.65 52.52 17.88
CA THR A 54 -47.65 52.79 16.83
C THR A 54 -47.01 54.17 17.02
N PRO A 55 -45.70 54.29 17.31
CA PRO A 55 -44.96 55.51 17.01
C PRO A 55 -44.67 55.56 15.50
N SER A 56 -44.93 56.70 14.90
CA SER A 56 -44.63 57.02 13.50
C SER A 56 -43.13 56.83 13.20
N PRO A 57 -42.74 56.13 12.11
CA PRO A 57 -41.34 55.98 11.76
C PRO A 57 -40.77 57.33 11.27
N THR A 58 -39.93 57.95 12.10
CA THR A 58 -38.96 58.93 11.61
C THR A 58 -37.89 58.14 10.85
N THR A 59 -37.84 58.27 9.53
CA THR A 59 -36.80 57.67 8.69
C THR A 59 -35.48 58.39 8.90
N THR A 60 -34.77 58.06 9.98
CA THR A 60 -33.34 58.35 10.09
C THR A 60 -32.61 57.35 9.19
N PRO A 61 -31.79 57.79 8.22
CA PRO A 61 -30.94 56.86 7.48
C PRO A 61 -29.95 56.21 8.45
N THR A 62 -30.23 54.96 8.79
CA THR A 62 -29.29 54.12 9.53
C THR A 62 -28.29 53.61 8.50
N ILE A 63 -27.06 54.11 8.56
CA ILE A 63 -25.92 53.51 7.87
C ILE A 63 -25.70 52.14 8.48
N THR A 64 -26.30 51.11 7.88
CA THR A 64 -26.00 49.71 8.18
C THR A 64 -24.51 49.51 7.90
N PRO A 65 -23.69 49.12 8.88
CA PRO A 65 -22.31 48.74 8.57
C PRO A 65 -22.40 47.51 7.65
N THR A 66 -21.88 47.63 6.44
CA THR A 66 -21.66 46.48 5.56
C THR A 66 -20.94 45.41 6.38
N PRO A 67 -21.43 44.16 6.44
CA PRO A 67 -20.70 43.11 7.13
C PRO A 67 -19.29 43.06 6.55
N THR A 68 -18.31 43.35 7.40
CA THR A 68 -16.91 43.14 7.04
C THR A 68 -16.74 41.64 6.93
N GLU A 69 -16.51 41.13 5.72
CA GLU A 69 -16.19 39.72 5.55
C GLU A 69 -14.98 39.40 6.43
N THR A 70 -15.22 38.64 7.49
CA THR A 70 -14.15 38.08 8.30
C THR A 70 -13.56 36.97 7.44
N LEU A 71 -12.46 37.28 6.76
CA LEU A 71 -11.68 36.28 6.03
C LEU A 71 -11.23 35.23 7.04
N THR A 72 -11.94 34.10 7.10
CA THR A 72 -11.47 32.92 7.82
C THR A 72 -10.10 32.57 7.24
N PRO A 73 -9.03 32.50 8.05
CA PRO A 73 -7.72 32.19 7.50
C PRO A 73 -7.81 30.79 6.86
N THR A 74 -7.67 30.73 5.54
CA THR A 74 -7.48 29.46 4.84
C THR A 74 -6.28 28.79 5.50
N PRO A 75 -6.41 27.55 6.00
CA PRO A 75 -5.27 26.86 6.60
C PRO A 75 -4.15 26.87 5.57
N ALA A 76 -3.02 27.47 5.92
CA ALA A 76 -1.83 27.45 5.09
C ALA A 76 -1.51 25.97 4.86
N ARG A 77 -1.66 25.48 3.61
CA ARG A 77 -1.22 24.14 3.29
C ARG A 77 0.27 24.09 3.61
N THR A 78 0.65 23.30 4.61
CA THR A 78 2.04 22.92 4.80
C THR A 78 2.44 22.23 3.49
N GLN A 79 3.30 22.87 2.71
CA GLN A 79 3.74 22.34 1.43
C GLN A 79 4.66 21.16 1.72
N PHE A 80 4.10 19.95 1.72
CA PHE A 80 4.89 18.72 1.82
C PHE A 80 5.63 18.52 0.50
N PRO A 81 6.93 18.20 0.52
CA PRO A 81 7.67 17.90 -0.70
C PRO A 81 7.08 16.69 -1.43
N CYS A 82 7.12 16.74 -2.76
CA CYS A 82 6.55 15.70 -3.62
C CYS A 82 7.16 14.33 -3.35
N ASN A 83 8.49 14.22 -3.32
CA ASN A 83 9.22 12.97 -3.19
C ASN A 83 10.04 12.96 -1.91
N ILE A 84 9.61 12.16 -0.93
CA ILE A 84 10.31 11.92 0.34
C ILE A 84 10.06 10.47 0.73
N ALA A 85 11.13 9.74 1.03
CA ALA A 85 11.05 8.44 1.65
C ALA A 85 11.16 8.56 3.19
N GLY A 86 10.52 7.64 3.89
CA GLY A 86 10.77 7.34 5.29
C GLY A 86 11.35 5.93 5.40
N TYR A 87 12.37 5.76 6.23
CA TYR A 87 12.84 4.42 6.59
C TYR A 87 11.88 3.83 7.62
N VAL A 88 11.56 2.55 7.47
CA VAL A 88 10.72 1.80 8.41
C VAL A 88 11.55 0.71 9.07
N ASP A 89 12.17 -0.17 8.27
CA ASP A 89 12.91 -1.32 8.80
C ASP A 89 13.90 -1.90 7.77
N ASP A 90 14.87 -2.67 8.25
CA ASP A 90 15.65 -3.61 7.46
C ASP A 90 14.96 -4.96 7.49
N ILE A 91 14.36 -5.35 6.35
CA ILE A 91 13.61 -6.60 6.24
C ILE A 91 14.57 -7.78 6.11
N THR A 92 15.69 -7.60 5.40
CA THR A 92 16.79 -8.56 5.34
C THR A 92 18.12 -7.87 5.59
N ILE A 93 19.11 -8.65 6.03
CA ILE A 93 20.49 -8.21 6.25
C ILE A 93 20.55 -6.96 7.13
N PRO A 94 20.29 -7.07 8.46
CA PRO A 94 20.50 -5.96 9.38
C PRO A 94 21.94 -5.43 9.31
N ASP A 95 22.14 -4.19 9.72
CA ASP A 95 23.47 -3.57 9.70
C ASP A 95 24.50 -4.39 10.50
N GLY A 96 25.68 -4.57 9.89
CA GLY A 96 26.78 -5.31 10.48
C GLY A 96 26.66 -6.83 10.36
N THR A 97 25.74 -7.34 9.52
CA THR A 97 25.65 -8.78 9.25
C THR A 97 26.98 -9.32 8.72
N GLU A 98 27.47 -10.41 9.32
CA GLU A 98 28.67 -11.11 8.87
C GLU A 98 28.37 -11.96 7.62
N MET A 99 29.22 -11.86 6.61
CA MET A 99 29.08 -12.54 5.32
C MET A 99 30.38 -13.26 4.93
N ASP A 100 30.25 -14.36 4.20
CA ASP A 100 31.40 -15.03 3.60
C ASP A 100 31.93 -14.26 2.38
N PRO A 101 33.22 -14.37 2.04
CA PRO A 101 33.78 -13.72 0.85
C PRO A 101 33.12 -14.23 -0.44
N GLY A 102 32.59 -13.31 -1.26
CA GLY A 102 31.89 -13.67 -2.51
C GLY A 102 30.46 -14.20 -2.33
N GLU A 103 29.92 -14.17 -1.11
CA GLU A 103 28.55 -14.59 -0.84
C GLU A 103 27.54 -13.69 -1.57
N SER A 104 26.60 -14.29 -2.29
CA SER A 104 25.48 -13.55 -2.91
C SER A 104 24.34 -13.38 -1.91
N PHE A 105 23.75 -12.20 -1.84
CA PHE A 105 22.67 -11.89 -0.91
C PHE A 105 21.69 -10.86 -1.48
N THR A 106 20.45 -10.89 -0.96
CA THR A 106 19.43 -9.88 -1.29
C THR A 106 19.20 -8.99 -0.07
N LYS A 107 19.46 -7.70 -0.22
CA LYS A 107 19.11 -6.68 0.77
C LYS A 107 17.71 -6.15 0.49
N THR A 108 16.86 -6.08 1.52
CA THR A 108 15.51 -5.52 1.45
C THR A 108 15.30 -4.51 2.56
N TRP A 109 14.94 -3.29 2.19
CA TRP A 109 14.48 -2.24 3.10
C TRP A 109 12.97 -2.09 3.01
N ARG A 110 12.29 -1.86 4.13
CA ARG A 110 10.93 -1.32 4.11
C ARG A 110 10.98 0.19 4.17
N LEU A 111 10.42 0.83 3.15
CA LEU A 111 10.34 2.28 3.04
C LEU A 111 8.88 2.72 2.99
N ARG A 112 8.62 3.93 3.50
CA ARG A 112 7.32 4.60 3.44
C ARG A 112 7.35 5.79 2.50
N ASN A 113 6.32 5.96 1.68
CA ASN A 113 6.13 7.18 0.93
C ASN A 113 5.63 8.30 1.86
N ASN A 114 6.55 9.13 2.33
CA ASN A 114 6.24 10.30 3.17
C ASN A 114 6.06 11.59 2.35
N GLY A 115 6.10 11.49 1.01
CA GLY A 115 5.89 12.60 0.10
C GLY A 115 4.41 12.84 -0.21
N SER A 116 4.14 13.84 -1.05
CA SER A 116 2.78 14.13 -1.55
C SER A 116 2.48 13.51 -2.92
N CYS A 117 3.47 12.92 -3.59
CA CYS A 117 3.32 12.33 -4.92
C CYS A 117 3.31 10.80 -4.84
N ASN A 118 2.58 10.17 -5.76
CA ASN A 118 2.63 8.72 -5.92
C ASN A 118 3.99 8.32 -6.51
N TRP A 119 4.61 7.29 -5.96
CA TRP A 119 5.71 6.60 -6.63
C TRP A 119 5.10 5.62 -7.62
N THR A 120 5.33 5.86 -8.90
CA THR A 120 4.84 5.01 -9.99
C THR A 120 5.87 3.92 -10.30
N ILE A 121 5.51 3.00 -11.19
CA ILE A 121 6.42 2.01 -11.78
C ILE A 121 7.63 2.62 -12.53
N GLY A 122 7.59 3.93 -12.81
CA GLY A 122 8.67 4.68 -13.42
C GLY A 122 9.78 5.10 -12.44
N TYR A 123 9.56 4.94 -11.13
CA TYR A 123 10.55 5.25 -10.11
C TYR A 123 11.62 4.15 -10.05
N ARG A 124 12.81 4.52 -9.59
CA ARG A 124 13.98 3.63 -9.59
C ARG A 124 14.70 3.66 -8.25
N LEU A 125 15.34 2.55 -7.90
CA LEU A 125 16.38 2.47 -6.90
C LEU A 125 17.70 2.82 -7.58
N VAL A 126 18.51 3.68 -6.97
CA VAL A 126 19.79 4.13 -7.53
C VAL A 126 20.90 4.04 -6.50
N PHE A 127 22.03 3.48 -6.93
CA PHE A 127 23.26 3.51 -6.17
C PHE A 127 23.87 4.91 -6.23
N VAL A 128 24.27 5.45 -5.09
CA VAL A 128 24.78 6.84 -5.00
C VAL A 128 26.15 6.98 -4.36
N GLY A 129 26.74 5.89 -3.84
CA GLY A 129 28.11 5.90 -3.34
C GLY A 129 28.43 4.76 -2.38
N GLY A 130 29.69 4.69 -1.94
CA GLY A 130 30.21 3.62 -1.10
C GLY A 130 30.58 2.38 -1.92
N ASP A 131 30.31 1.21 -1.36
CA ASP A 131 30.60 -0.10 -1.96
C ASP A 131 29.37 -0.64 -2.68
N GLN A 132 29.47 -0.80 -3.99
CA GLN A 132 28.34 -1.24 -4.83
C GLN A 132 28.04 -2.74 -4.68
N MET A 133 29.02 -3.54 -4.26
CA MET A 133 28.87 -4.98 -4.00
C MET A 133 28.24 -5.73 -5.18
N ASP A 134 28.78 -5.50 -6.40
CA ASP A 134 28.27 -5.98 -7.69
C ASP A 134 26.78 -5.70 -7.99
N GLY A 135 26.15 -4.83 -7.20
CA GLY A 135 24.77 -4.41 -7.40
C GLY A 135 24.58 -3.53 -8.64
N PRO A 136 23.34 -3.39 -9.14
CA PRO A 136 23.03 -2.51 -10.27
C PRO A 136 23.21 -1.03 -9.90
N THR A 137 23.63 -0.20 -10.86
CA THR A 137 23.64 1.26 -10.65
C THR A 137 22.22 1.84 -10.55
N ILE A 138 21.27 1.21 -11.27
CA ILE A 138 19.86 1.59 -11.30
C ILE A 138 19.00 0.35 -11.48
N SER A 139 17.91 0.23 -10.73
CA SER A 139 16.95 -0.88 -10.86
C SER A 139 15.51 -0.41 -10.62
N ALA A 140 14.54 -1.15 -11.15
CA ALA A 140 13.16 -1.02 -10.72
C ALA A 140 13.00 -1.66 -9.33
N PHE A 141 12.15 -1.10 -8.48
CA PHE A 141 11.88 -1.63 -7.13
C PHE A 141 10.41 -1.98 -6.88
N THR A 142 9.51 -1.65 -7.81
CA THR A 142 8.08 -1.88 -7.67
C THR A 142 7.44 -2.10 -9.03
N ASP A 143 6.47 -3.00 -9.09
CA ASP A 143 5.58 -3.20 -10.23
C ASP A 143 4.22 -2.50 -10.05
N ASP A 144 4.01 -1.87 -8.89
CA ASP A 144 2.78 -1.19 -8.49
C ASP A 144 3.02 0.27 -8.04
N TRP A 145 1.91 1.02 -7.93
CA TRP A 145 1.92 2.39 -7.44
C TRP A 145 1.95 2.44 -5.91
N ILE A 146 2.86 3.24 -5.35
CA ILE A 146 2.96 3.47 -3.90
C ILE A 146 2.43 4.86 -3.57
N TYR A 147 1.23 4.90 -2.99
CA TYR A 147 0.56 6.14 -2.61
C TYR A 147 1.19 6.80 -1.37
N PRO A 148 1.06 8.13 -1.20
CA PRO A 148 1.42 8.82 0.03
C PRO A 148 0.88 8.11 1.28
N GLY A 149 1.75 7.88 2.25
CA GLY A 149 1.48 7.20 3.51
C GLY A 149 1.59 5.67 3.47
N TYR A 150 1.77 5.05 2.30
CA TYR A 150 1.93 3.59 2.15
C TYR A 150 3.40 3.17 2.18
N GLU A 151 3.62 1.89 2.45
CA GLU A 151 4.93 1.26 2.56
C GLU A 151 5.20 0.34 1.38
N VAL A 152 6.48 0.11 1.09
CA VAL A 152 6.99 -0.76 0.02
C VAL A 152 8.30 -1.40 0.47
N ASP A 153 8.48 -2.66 0.09
CA ASP A 153 9.75 -3.37 0.25
C ASP A 153 10.60 -3.15 -0.99
N VAL A 154 11.77 -2.54 -0.80
CA VAL A 154 12.73 -2.22 -1.85
C VAL A 154 13.88 -3.20 -1.73
N SER A 155 14.10 -4.02 -2.76
CA SER A 155 15.13 -5.07 -2.76
C SER A 155 16.23 -4.81 -3.79
N VAL A 156 17.44 -5.28 -3.48
CA VAL A 156 18.57 -5.33 -4.40
C VAL A 156 19.42 -6.57 -4.14
N ASP A 157 19.82 -7.25 -5.22
CA ASP A 157 20.74 -8.38 -5.19
C ASP A 157 22.18 -7.88 -5.27
N LEU A 158 23.03 -8.41 -4.39
CA LEU A 158 24.40 -7.96 -4.14
C LEU A 158 25.33 -9.18 -3.94
N VAL A 159 26.63 -8.93 -4.02
CA VAL A 159 27.69 -9.90 -3.76
C VAL A 159 28.71 -9.30 -2.79
N ALA A 160 28.94 -10.00 -1.67
CA ALA A 160 29.92 -9.62 -0.67
C ALA A 160 31.32 -9.60 -1.30
N PRO A 161 32.14 -8.54 -1.06
CA PRO A 161 33.50 -8.49 -1.58
C PRO A 161 34.36 -9.67 -1.12
N SER A 162 35.44 -9.96 -1.86
CA SER A 162 36.33 -11.10 -1.57
C SER A 162 37.31 -10.84 -0.41
N GLU A 163 37.55 -9.58 -0.10
CA GLU A 163 38.48 -9.18 0.97
C GLU A 163 37.71 -8.96 2.28
N PRO A 164 38.27 -9.37 3.44
CA PRO A 164 37.66 -9.08 4.73
C PRO A 164 37.61 -7.59 5.02
N GLY A 165 36.50 -7.11 5.58
CA GLY A 165 36.30 -5.71 5.89
C GLY A 165 34.84 -5.33 6.11
N THR A 166 34.62 -4.08 6.51
CA THR A 166 33.28 -3.48 6.56
C THR A 166 33.00 -2.76 5.25
N TYR A 167 31.83 -3.03 4.68
CA TYR A 167 31.41 -2.48 3.39
C TYR A 167 30.06 -1.81 3.54
N ILE A 168 29.92 -0.60 2.98
CA ILE A 168 28.69 0.19 3.08
C ILE A 168 28.27 0.68 1.69
N GLY A 169 27.10 0.25 1.23
CA GLY A 169 26.50 0.71 -0.02
C GLY A 169 25.37 1.72 0.24
N TYR A 170 25.44 2.92 -0.35
CA TYR A 170 24.45 3.97 -0.20
C TYR A 170 23.50 4.06 -1.39
N TRP A 171 22.20 4.14 -1.09
CA TRP A 171 21.13 4.08 -2.06
C TRP A 171 20.12 5.21 -1.87
N LYS A 172 19.50 5.60 -2.98
CA LYS A 172 18.40 6.56 -3.04
C LYS A 172 17.30 6.05 -3.96
N LEU A 173 16.13 6.68 -3.88
CA LEU A 173 15.11 6.54 -4.92
C LEU A 173 15.30 7.64 -5.97
N GLN A 174 14.81 7.43 -7.18
CA GLN A 174 14.85 8.39 -8.27
C GLN A 174 13.47 8.45 -8.94
N ASN A 175 12.98 9.66 -9.20
CA ASN A 175 11.72 9.86 -9.91
C ASN A 175 11.90 9.72 -11.42
N GLU A 176 10.79 9.74 -12.17
CA GLU A 176 10.77 9.61 -13.64
C GLU A 176 11.56 10.69 -14.38
N SER A 177 11.83 11.84 -13.75
CA SER A 177 12.66 12.91 -14.31
C SER A 177 14.15 12.74 -14.03
N GLY A 178 14.57 11.62 -13.42
CA GLY A 178 15.97 11.36 -13.07
C GLY A 178 16.43 12.06 -11.78
N MET A 179 15.54 12.69 -11.03
CA MET A 179 15.89 13.40 -9.80
C MET A 179 15.92 12.43 -8.62
N ALA A 180 17.10 12.26 -8.02
CA ALA A 180 17.27 11.42 -6.84
C ALA A 180 16.71 12.09 -5.58
N PHE A 181 16.06 11.29 -4.73
CA PHE A 181 15.52 11.68 -3.44
C PHE A 181 15.69 10.54 -2.43
N GLY A 182 15.61 10.86 -1.15
CA GLY A 182 15.79 9.86 -0.12
C GLY A 182 15.04 10.17 1.17
N LEU A 183 15.66 9.84 2.28
CA LEU A 183 15.07 9.86 3.60
C LEU A 183 14.85 11.29 4.12
N ALA A 184 13.67 11.55 4.66
CA ALA A 184 13.41 12.76 5.43
C ALA A 184 14.39 12.91 6.62
N PRO A 185 14.68 14.14 7.08
CA PRO A 185 14.25 15.43 6.52
C PRO A 185 15.23 16.00 5.47
N THR A 186 16.40 15.39 5.29
CA THR A 186 17.49 15.95 4.46
C THR A 186 17.54 15.40 3.04
N SER A 187 16.65 14.47 2.68
CA SER A 187 16.77 13.66 1.47
C SER A 187 18.09 12.88 1.44
N GLY A 188 18.46 12.29 2.58
CA GLY A 188 19.67 11.46 2.75
C GLY A 188 19.53 10.06 2.13
N PRO A 189 20.62 9.35 1.85
CA PRO A 189 20.54 7.96 1.41
C PRO A 189 20.07 7.02 2.54
N PHE A 190 19.56 5.86 2.17
CA PHE A 190 19.53 4.66 3.02
C PHE A 190 20.68 3.74 2.60
N TYR A 191 21.05 2.75 3.42
CA TYR A 191 22.26 1.98 3.18
C TYR A 191 22.14 0.52 3.58
N VAL A 192 23.09 -0.27 3.10
CA VAL A 192 23.39 -1.61 3.58
C VAL A 192 24.80 -1.60 4.15
N GLU A 193 24.97 -2.18 5.32
CA GLU A 193 26.27 -2.39 5.95
C GLU A 193 26.46 -3.89 6.23
N ILE A 194 27.55 -4.46 5.71
CA ILE A 194 27.96 -5.84 6.00
C ILE A 194 29.40 -5.90 6.48
N VAL A 195 29.76 -6.99 7.14
CA VAL A 195 31.13 -7.32 7.53
C VAL A 195 31.53 -8.61 6.84
N VAL A 196 32.47 -8.54 5.91
CA VAL A 196 33.05 -9.75 5.31
C VAL A 196 34.09 -10.32 6.28
N VAL A 197 33.88 -11.57 6.68
CA VAL A 197 34.76 -12.32 7.59
C VAL A 197 35.40 -13.51 6.88
N GLY A 198 36.54 -14.00 7.36
CA GLY A 198 37.22 -15.18 6.79
C GLY A 198 38.49 -14.86 5.99
N GLU A 199 39.05 -15.87 5.31
CA GLU A 199 40.22 -15.69 4.43
C GLU A 199 39.75 -15.48 2.99
N ALA A 200 40.36 -14.53 2.28
CA ALA A 200 40.09 -14.31 0.86
C ALA A 200 40.34 -15.61 0.07
N PRO A 201 39.50 -15.94 -0.93
CA PRO A 201 39.69 -17.13 -1.74
C PRO A 201 41.08 -17.11 -2.36
N THR A 202 41.91 -18.10 -2.03
CA THR A 202 43.27 -18.20 -2.60
C THR A 202 43.14 -18.37 -4.12
N ALA A 203 43.68 -17.44 -4.90
CA ALA A 203 43.69 -17.54 -6.35
C ALA A 203 44.29 -18.90 -6.76
N THR A 204 43.52 -19.72 -7.48
CA THR A 204 44.04 -20.99 -8.02
C THR A 204 45.13 -20.64 -9.04
N PRO A 205 46.36 -21.16 -8.92
CA PRO A 205 47.41 -20.86 -9.89
C PRO A 205 46.97 -21.37 -11.27
N THR A 206 46.91 -20.47 -12.25
CA THR A 206 46.69 -20.84 -13.65
C THR A 206 47.85 -21.75 -14.08
N PRO A 207 47.60 -23.00 -14.54
CA PRO A 207 48.67 -23.84 -15.06
C PRO A 207 49.25 -23.21 -16.34
N GLU A 208 50.58 -23.15 -16.40
CA GLU A 208 51.38 -22.69 -17.55
C GLU A 208 51.17 -23.54 -18.81
#